data_AF-A0A661ZQ05-F1
#
_entry.id   AF-A0A661ZQ05-F1
#
_cell.length_a   1.000
_cell.length_b   1.000
_cell.length_c   1.000
_cell.angle_alpha   90.00
_cell.angle_beta   90.00
_cell.angle_gamma   90.00
#
_symmetry.space_group_name_H-M   'P 1'
#
loop_
_entity.id
_entity.type
_entity.pdbx_description
1 polymer ?
#
loop_
_entity_poly.entity_id
_entity_poly.type
_entity_poly.pdbx_seq_one_letter_code
_entity_poly.pdbx_strand_id
1 'polypeptide(L)'
;LNFDSVTVAPYMGEDSVKPFLGFKNKWVVLLALTSNKGALNFQFLKDPETGNTFFEEVLTQSQDWGNTDNLMYVVGATQAKMLGQIRTIVPDHFLLVPGVGAQGGSLEEVAKYGLNDKCGLIVNSSRGIIFASKENDFAEKAMEQATILQQQMETILKAKGLI
;
A
#
# COMPACT_ATOMS: atom_id res chain seq x y z
N LEU A 1 23.70 -2.84 -4.06
CA LEU A 1 22.69 -1.99 -3.41
C LEU A 1 22.11 -2.77 -2.24
N ASN A 2 21.96 -2.13 -1.07
CA ASN A 2 21.55 -2.80 0.18
C ASN A 2 20.13 -2.33 0.59
N PHE A 3 19.12 -2.73 -0.19
CA PHE A 3 17.69 -2.48 0.09
C PHE A 3 16.94 -3.81 0.09
N ASP A 4 15.78 -3.88 0.76
CA ASP A 4 14.97 -5.11 0.86
C ASP A 4 13.78 -5.15 -0.09
N SER A 5 13.33 -3.99 -0.58
CA SER A 5 12.23 -3.90 -1.54
C SER A 5 12.43 -2.81 -2.57
N VAL A 6 11.75 -2.95 -3.71
CA VAL A 6 11.70 -1.96 -4.78
C VAL A 6 10.26 -1.81 -5.30
N THR A 7 9.83 -0.57 -5.53
CA THR A 7 8.53 -0.29 -6.14
C THR A 7 8.66 -0.31 -7.67
N VAL A 8 7.77 -1.04 -8.36
CA VAL A 8 7.81 -1.22 -9.82
C VAL A 8 6.44 -0.91 -10.45
N ALA A 9 6.44 -0.30 -11.63
CA ALA A 9 5.24 -0.06 -12.42
C ALA A 9 4.95 -1.24 -13.37
N PRO A 10 3.75 -1.84 -13.35
CA PRO A 10 3.43 -3.03 -14.18
C PRO A 10 3.04 -2.70 -15.62
N TYR A 11 3.16 -1.44 -16.06
CA TYR A 11 2.60 -0.97 -17.33
C TYR A 11 3.11 -1.75 -18.56
N MET A 12 4.37 -2.20 -18.51
CA MET A 12 5.00 -2.95 -19.60
C MET A 12 4.70 -4.45 -19.56
N GLY A 13 3.98 -4.94 -18.54
CA GLY A 13 3.64 -6.35 -18.39
C GLY A 13 4.61 -7.15 -17.53
N GLU A 14 4.34 -8.45 -17.44
CA GLU A 14 5.00 -9.40 -16.53
C GLU A 14 6.53 -9.46 -16.71
N ASP A 15 7.00 -9.44 -17.96
CA ASP A 15 8.41 -9.52 -18.34
C ASP A 15 9.24 -8.33 -17.83
N SER A 16 8.61 -7.19 -17.62
CA SER A 16 9.23 -6.03 -16.96
C SER A 16 9.36 -6.16 -15.44
N VAL A 17 8.59 -7.06 -14.81
CA VAL A 17 8.52 -7.22 -13.35
C VAL A 17 9.29 -8.46 -12.87
N LYS A 18 9.18 -9.58 -13.58
CA LYS A 18 9.83 -10.86 -13.24
C LYS A 18 11.33 -10.75 -12.92
N PRO A 19 12.14 -9.92 -13.62
CA PRO A 19 13.55 -9.75 -13.27
C PRO A 19 13.79 -9.32 -11.81
N PHE A 20 12.88 -8.52 -11.24
CA PHE A 20 12.98 -8.07 -9.85
C PHE A 20 12.53 -9.13 -8.84
N LEU A 21 11.61 -10.02 -9.22
CA LEU A 21 11.13 -11.12 -8.38
C LEU A 21 12.14 -12.27 -8.26
N GLY A 22 13.13 -12.33 -9.17
CA GLY A 22 14.20 -13.33 -9.14
C GLY A 22 15.24 -13.13 -8.03
N PHE A 23 15.24 -11.97 -7.36
CA PHE A 23 16.16 -11.69 -6.26
C PHE A 23 15.68 -12.34 -4.96
N LYS A 24 16.49 -13.27 -4.43
CA LYS A 24 16.19 -13.96 -3.16
C LYS A 24 16.13 -12.97 -1.99
N ASN A 25 15.16 -13.19 -1.10
CA ASN A 25 14.95 -12.38 0.12
C ASN A 25 14.75 -10.88 -0.18
N LYS A 26 14.13 -10.57 -1.31
CA LYS A 26 13.76 -9.22 -1.72
C LYS A 26 12.30 -9.18 -2.15
N TRP A 27 11.70 -8.01 -2.01
CA TRP A 27 10.29 -7.79 -2.33
C TRP A 27 10.12 -6.81 -3.48
N VAL A 28 9.12 -7.08 -4.32
CA VAL A 28 8.60 -6.12 -5.28
C VAL A 28 7.32 -5.52 -4.72
N VAL A 29 7.21 -4.20 -4.79
CA VAL A 29 5.97 -3.48 -4.47
C VAL A 29 5.37 -2.97 -5.77
N LEU A 30 4.35 -3.64 -6.28
CA LEU A 30 3.77 -3.34 -7.58
C LEU A 30 2.75 -2.21 -7.48
N LEU A 31 2.82 -1.23 -8.40
CA LEU A 31 1.81 -0.16 -8.47
C LEU A 31 0.46 -0.71 -8.95
N ALA A 32 -0.57 -0.64 -8.11
CA ALA A 32 -1.94 -1.02 -8.48
C ALA A 32 -2.88 0.21 -8.51
N LEU A 33 -3.20 0.78 -7.34
CA LEU A 33 -4.11 1.92 -7.21
C LEU A 33 -3.43 3.06 -6.44
N THR A 34 -3.21 4.21 -7.05
CA THR A 34 -2.49 5.34 -6.43
C THR A 34 -3.43 6.48 -6.01
N SER A 35 -3.01 7.31 -5.05
CA SER A 35 -3.83 8.42 -4.50
C SER A 35 -3.77 9.73 -5.28
N ASN A 36 -2.98 9.83 -6.35
CA ASN A 36 -2.87 11.07 -7.13
C ASN A 36 -4.04 11.21 -8.12
N LYS A 37 -4.38 12.46 -8.49
CA LYS A 37 -5.47 12.77 -9.46
C LYS A 37 -5.35 12.00 -10.78
N GLY A 38 -4.12 11.72 -11.23
CA GLY A 38 -3.85 10.98 -12.46
C GLY A 38 -4.31 9.51 -12.45
N ALA A 39 -4.64 8.94 -11.28
CA ALA A 39 -5.23 7.60 -11.19
C ALA A 39 -6.51 7.49 -12.03
N LEU A 40 -7.31 8.55 -12.10
CA LEU A 40 -8.57 8.60 -12.86
C LEU A 40 -8.38 8.46 -14.38
N ASN A 41 -7.18 8.73 -14.90
CA ASN A 41 -6.93 8.68 -16.34
C ASN A 41 -6.93 7.24 -16.88
N PHE A 42 -6.43 6.29 -16.09
CA PHE A 42 -6.20 4.92 -16.54
C PHE A 42 -6.67 3.86 -15.55
N GLN A 43 -6.41 4.02 -14.25
CA GLN A 43 -6.62 2.96 -13.26
C GLN A 43 -8.11 2.58 -13.11
N PHE A 44 -9.01 3.53 -13.39
CA PHE A 44 -10.47 3.32 -13.34
C PHE A 44 -11.12 3.05 -14.72
N LEU A 45 -10.33 2.94 -15.79
CA LEU A 45 -10.87 2.48 -17.07
C LEU A 45 -11.41 1.07 -16.88
N LYS A 46 -12.59 0.80 -17.45
CA LYS A 46 -13.22 -0.51 -17.35
C LYS A 46 -12.91 -1.33 -18.58
N ASP A 47 -12.57 -2.58 -18.36
CA ASP A 47 -12.61 -3.61 -19.39
C ASP A 47 -14.08 -3.87 -19.79
N PRO A 48 -14.44 -3.77 -21.08
CA PRO A 48 -15.81 -3.96 -21.52
C PRO A 48 -16.28 -5.42 -21.50
N GLU A 49 -15.36 -6.40 -21.47
CA GLU A 49 -15.65 -7.82 -21.42
C GLU A 49 -15.81 -8.31 -19.97
N THR A 50 -14.87 -7.95 -19.09
CA THR A 50 -14.88 -8.40 -17.68
C THR A 50 -15.65 -7.45 -16.76
N GLY A 51 -15.76 -6.17 -17.12
CA GLY A 51 -16.33 -5.11 -16.29
C GLY A 51 -15.39 -4.60 -15.19
N ASN A 52 -14.22 -5.23 -15.03
CA ASN A 52 -13.20 -4.85 -14.05
C ASN A 52 -12.55 -3.53 -14.43
N THR A 53 -12.13 -2.79 -13.43
CA THR A 53 -11.25 -1.64 -13.63
C THR A 53 -9.82 -2.08 -13.93
N PHE A 54 -9.05 -1.22 -14.61
CA PHE A 54 -7.68 -1.53 -14.99
C PHE A 54 -6.79 -1.91 -13.79
N PHE A 55 -6.96 -1.28 -12.62
CA PHE A 55 -6.19 -1.68 -11.43
C PHE A 55 -6.59 -3.07 -10.91
N GLU A 56 -7.86 -3.48 -11.05
CA GLU A 56 -8.32 -4.82 -10.69
C GLU A 56 -7.73 -5.87 -11.64
N GLU A 57 -7.60 -5.56 -12.92
CA GLU A 57 -6.90 -6.41 -13.90
C GLU A 57 -5.42 -6.56 -13.57
N VAL A 58 -4.74 -5.46 -13.19
CA VAL A 58 -3.34 -5.52 -12.72
C VAL A 58 -3.21 -6.44 -11.51
N LEU A 59 -4.10 -6.32 -10.51
CA LEU A 59 -4.09 -7.18 -9.32
C LEU A 59 -4.35 -8.65 -9.69
N THR A 60 -5.33 -8.90 -10.56
CA THR A 60 -5.72 -10.25 -10.97
C THR A 60 -4.59 -10.95 -11.70
N GLN A 61 -3.99 -10.31 -12.71
CA GLN A 61 -2.94 -10.92 -13.52
C GLN A 61 -1.62 -11.08 -12.76
N SER A 62 -1.27 -10.13 -11.90
CA SER A 62 0.04 -10.12 -11.25
C SER A 62 0.19 -11.09 -10.08
N GLN A 63 -0.90 -11.69 -9.59
CA GLN A 63 -0.85 -12.70 -8.54
C GLN A 63 0.04 -13.88 -8.92
N ASP A 64 0.02 -14.28 -10.20
CA ASP A 64 0.81 -15.40 -10.70
C ASP A 64 2.26 -15.00 -11.07
N TRP A 65 2.61 -13.72 -10.98
CA TRP A 65 3.97 -13.26 -11.28
C TRP A 65 4.94 -13.56 -10.13
N GLY A 66 4.42 -13.58 -8.89
CA GLY A 66 5.16 -13.77 -7.64
C GLY A 66 4.35 -14.57 -6.62
N ASN A 67 4.54 -14.27 -5.33
CA ASN A 67 3.79 -14.88 -4.24
C ASN A 67 3.74 -13.92 -3.03
N THR A 68 3.06 -14.35 -1.96
CA THR A 68 2.85 -13.56 -0.75
C THR A 68 4.13 -13.23 0.02
N ASP A 69 5.26 -13.86 -0.31
CA ASP A 69 6.56 -13.68 0.36
C ASP A 69 7.54 -12.81 -0.43
N ASN A 70 7.18 -12.39 -1.65
CA ASN A 70 8.04 -11.52 -2.48
C ASN A 70 7.29 -10.45 -3.29
N LEU A 71 5.96 -10.43 -3.26
CA LEU A 71 5.13 -9.45 -3.96
C LEU A 71 4.15 -8.75 -3.02
N MET A 72 4.15 -7.43 -3.08
CA MET A 72 3.22 -6.54 -2.38
C MET A 72 2.59 -5.56 -3.39
N TYR A 73 1.55 -4.84 -2.95
CA TYR A 73 0.87 -3.86 -3.81
C TYR A 73 0.82 -2.47 -3.20
N VAL A 74 1.04 -1.44 -4.01
CA VAL A 74 0.76 -0.06 -3.63
C VAL A 74 -0.73 0.22 -3.80
N VAL A 75 -1.38 0.62 -2.70
CA VAL A 75 -2.79 1.01 -2.68
C VAL A 75 -2.96 2.32 -1.90
N GLY A 76 -3.41 3.37 -2.56
CA GLY A 76 -3.55 4.69 -1.98
C GLY A 76 -4.62 4.79 -0.88
N ALA A 77 -4.31 5.47 0.22
CA ALA A 77 -5.19 5.62 1.38
C ALA A 77 -6.50 6.39 1.10
N THR A 78 -6.51 7.24 0.07
CA THR A 78 -7.68 8.08 -0.27
C THR A 78 -8.87 7.25 -0.80
N GLN A 79 -8.62 6.02 -1.24
CA GLN A 79 -9.65 5.13 -1.79
C GLN A 79 -9.96 3.99 -0.81
N ALA A 80 -10.08 4.28 0.49
CA ALA A 80 -10.15 3.25 1.53
C ALA A 80 -11.23 2.18 1.31
N LYS A 81 -12.40 2.52 0.77
CA LYS A 81 -13.44 1.52 0.43
C LYS A 81 -13.00 0.51 -0.62
N MET A 82 -12.15 0.93 -1.56
CA MET A 82 -11.59 0.05 -2.59
C MET A 82 -10.63 -0.98 -2.01
N LEU A 83 -10.02 -0.73 -0.83
CA LEU A 83 -9.20 -1.74 -0.15
C LEU A 83 -10.00 -3.03 0.11
N GLY A 84 -11.29 -2.92 0.43
CA GLY A 84 -12.14 -4.08 0.64
C GLY A 84 -12.28 -4.93 -0.62
N GLN A 85 -12.46 -4.29 -1.78
CA GLN A 85 -12.50 -4.99 -3.07
C GLN A 85 -11.14 -5.57 -3.42
N ILE A 86 -10.07 -4.82 -3.22
CA ILE A 86 -8.69 -5.28 -3.46
C ILE A 86 -8.40 -6.52 -2.60
N ARG A 87 -8.86 -6.56 -1.35
CA ARG A 87 -8.72 -7.73 -0.47
C ARG A 87 -9.47 -8.97 -0.96
N THR A 88 -10.54 -8.82 -1.75
CA THR A 88 -11.18 -9.98 -2.39
C THR A 88 -10.33 -10.56 -3.52
N ILE A 89 -9.47 -9.75 -4.13
CA ILE A 89 -8.58 -10.16 -5.23
C ILE A 89 -7.26 -10.69 -4.67
N VAL A 90 -6.63 -9.97 -3.73
CA VAL A 90 -5.32 -10.28 -3.13
C VAL A 90 -5.42 -10.37 -1.59
N PRO A 91 -6.06 -11.43 -1.04
CA PRO A 91 -6.40 -11.50 0.38
C PRO A 91 -5.17 -11.47 1.31
N ASP A 92 -4.10 -12.17 0.92
CA ASP A 92 -2.96 -12.44 1.79
C ASP A 92 -1.72 -11.55 1.55
N HIS A 93 -1.67 -10.83 0.42
CA HIS A 93 -0.52 -9.97 0.10
C HIS A 93 -0.43 -8.75 1.01
N PHE A 94 0.79 -8.29 1.29
CA PHE A 94 0.95 -6.98 1.92
C PHE A 94 0.50 -5.85 0.99
N LEU A 95 -0.18 -4.86 1.55
CA LEU A 95 -0.50 -3.61 0.86
C LEU A 95 0.33 -2.48 1.47
N LEU A 96 1.16 -1.84 0.65
CA LEU A 96 1.82 -0.59 0.98
C LEU A 96 0.83 0.55 0.77
N VAL A 97 0.44 1.23 1.84
CA VAL A 97 -0.59 2.25 1.86
C VAL A 97 0.00 3.64 2.08
N PRO A 98 0.37 4.36 1.01
CA PRO A 98 0.75 5.76 1.10
C PRO A 98 -0.46 6.67 1.24
N GLY A 99 -0.26 7.82 1.90
CA GLY A 99 -1.23 8.92 1.87
C GLY A 99 -2.13 9.05 3.10
N VAL A 100 -1.91 8.28 4.16
CA VAL A 100 -2.55 8.52 5.46
C VAL A 100 -2.12 9.88 6.01
N GLY A 101 -3.06 10.64 6.56
CA GLY A 101 -2.83 11.98 7.09
C GLY A 101 -2.68 13.05 6.00
N ALA A 102 -1.45 13.27 5.51
CA ALA A 102 -1.12 14.42 4.66
C ALA A 102 -1.82 14.45 3.28
N GLN A 103 -2.37 13.33 2.81
CA GLN A 103 -3.18 13.26 1.58
C GLN A 103 -4.69 13.07 1.89
N GLY A 104 -5.08 13.16 3.15
CA GLY A 104 -6.48 13.05 3.60
C GLY A 104 -6.97 11.62 3.84
N GLY A 105 -6.09 10.60 3.76
CA GLY A 105 -6.47 9.22 4.10
C GLY A 105 -6.68 9.02 5.60
N SER A 106 -7.76 8.37 6.00
CA SER A 106 -8.04 7.96 7.39
C SER A 106 -7.40 6.60 7.68
N LEU A 107 -6.65 6.52 8.77
CA LEU A 107 -6.06 5.27 9.24
C LEU A 107 -7.14 4.25 9.63
N GLU A 108 -8.22 4.71 10.25
CA GLU A 108 -9.34 3.88 10.68
C GLU A 108 -10.07 3.25 9.50
N GLU A 109 -10.34 4.02 8.44
CA GLU A 109 -10.95 3.47 7.22
C GLU A 109 -10.00 2.50 6.50
N VAL A 110 -8.71 2.86 6.39
CA VAL A 110 -7.68 1.97 5.82
C VAL A 110 -7.64 0.65 6.58
N ALA A 111 -7.65 0.68 7.91
CA ALA A 111 -7.66 -0.52 8.71
C ALA A 111 -8.98 -1.30 8.58
N LYS A 112 -10.12 -0.60 8.57
CA LYS A 112 -11.45 -1.22 8.48
C LYS A 112 -11.61 -2.06 7.21
N TYR A 113 -11.13 -1.57 6.08
CA TYR A 113 -11.29 -2.24 4.78
C TYR A 113 -10.05 -3.01 4.32
N GLY A 114 -8.88 -2.69 4.86
CA GLY A 114 -7.60 -3.20 4.38
C GLY A 114 -6.90 -4.21 5.28
N LEU A 115 -7.31 -4.41 6.55
CA LEU A 115 -6.70 -5.45 7.38
C LEU A 115 -7.07 -6.85 6.89
N ASN A 116 -6.13 -7.78 7.01
CA ASN A 116 -6.40 -9.23 6.99
C ASN A 116 -6.07 -9.85 8.35
N ASP A 117 -6.16 -11.18 8.46
CA ASP A 117 -5.93 -11.93 9.71
C ASP A 117 -4.49 -11.82 10.25
N LYS A 118 -3.58 -11.22 9.48
CA LYS A 118 -2.17 -10.99 9.83
C LYS A 118 -1.77 -9.51 9.77
N CYS A 119 -2.74 -8.60 9.89
CA CYS A 119 -2.64 -7.18 9.57
C CYS A 119 -2.50 -6.91 8.05
N GLY A 120 -1.42 -7.36 7.41
CA GLY A 120 -1.26 -7.28 5.95
C GLY A 120 -1.12 -5.85 5.38
N LEU A 121 -0.89 -4.84 6.22
CA LEU A 121 -0.77 -3.44 5.80
C LEU A 121 0.58 -2.84 6.22
N ILE A 122 1.15 -2.02 5.35
CA ILE A 122 2.30 -1.16 5.65
C ILE A 122 1.87 0.29 5.38
N VAL A 123 1.60 1.06 6.44
CA VAL A 123 1.18 2.47 6.30
C VAL A 123 2.41 3.35 6.14
N ASN A 124 2.49 4.08 5.02
CA ASN A 124 3.55 5.04 4.78
C ASN A 124 3.11 6.47 5.16
N SER A 125 3.79 7.07 6.14
CA SER A 125 3.64 8.46 6.54
C SER A 125 4.98 9.18 6.50
N SER A 126 5.26 9.91 5.42
CA SER A 126 6.51 10.67 5.28
C SER A 126 6.34 12.11 5.74
N ARG A 127 5.56 12.92 5.02
CA ARG A 127 5.46 14.37 5.26
C ARG A 127 4.90 14.74 6.64
N GLY A 128 3.99 13.93 7.18
CA GLY A 128 3.43 14.14 8.52
C GLY A 128 4.46 13.97 9.64
N ILE A 129 5.55 13.23 9.39
CA ILE A 129 6.63 12.98 10.34
C ILE A 129 7.82 13.92 10.04
N ILE A 130 8.29 13.93 8.79
CA ILE A 130 9.51 14.67 8.37
C ILE A 130 9.33 16.20 8.46
N PHE A 131 8.11 16.70 8.29
CA PHE A 131 7.84 18.14 8.36
C PHE A 131 7.10 18.54 9.64
N ALA A 132 7.17 17.72 10.69
CA ALA A 132 6.63 18.04 12.01
C ALA A 132 7.28 19.28 12.62
N SER A 133 8.55 19.53 12.31
CA SER A 133 9.24 20.78 12.59
C SER A 133 10.29 21.08 11.52
N LYS A 134 10.61 22.36 11.36
CA LYS A 134 11.74 22.86 10.55
C LYS A 134 12.85 23.47 11.41
N GLU A 135 12.69 23.44 12.72
CA GLU A 135 13.59 24.03 13.69
C GLU A 135 14.54 22.96 14.27
N ASN A 136 15.36 23.36 15.24
CA ASN A 136 16.34 22.49 15.90
C ASN A 136 15.70 21.34 16.72
N ASP A 137 14.39 21.35 16.94
CA ASP A 137 13.61 20.30 17.64
C ASP A 137 13.08 19.21 16.69
N PHE A 138 13.52 19.17 15.43
CA PHE A 138 13.09 18.20 14.41
C PHE A 138 13.06 16.75 14.91
N ALA A 139 14.13 16.27 15.56
CA ALA A 139 14.23 14.88 15.98
C ALA A 139 13.16 14.51 17.03
N GLU A 140 12.91 15.42 17.98
CA GLU A 140 11.88 15.26 19.00
C GLU A 140 10.48 15.27 18.37
N LYS A 141 10.22 16.24 17.49
CA LYS A 141 8.92 16.39 16.83
C LYS A 141 8.60 15.27 15.85
N ALA A 142 9.58 14.78 15.11
CA ALA A 142 9.43 13.60 14.26
C ALA A 142 9.13 12.35 15.09
N MET A 143 9.83 12.16 16.21
CA MET A 143 9.57 11.04 17.13
C MET A 143 8.17 11.12 17.75
N GLU A 144 7.74 12.31 18.17
CA GLU A 144 6.39 12.55 18.70
C GLU A 144 5.32 12.14 17.67
N GLN A 145 5.41 12.63 16.42
CA GLN A 145 4.45 12.29 15.36
C GLN A 145 4.48 10.80 14.99
N ALA A 146 5.66 10.18 14.94
CA ALA A 146 5.79 8.75 14.69
C ALA A 146 5.13 7.92 15.82
N THR A 147 5.33 8.33 17.08
CA THR A 147 4.77 7.66 18.26
C THR A 147 3.25 7.77 18.29
N ILE A 148 2.69 8.94 18.00
CA ILE A 148 1.24 9.14 17.92
C ILE A 148 0.63 8.17 16.88
N LEU A 149 1.20 8.11 15.69
CA LEU A 149 0.71 7.23 14.63
C LEU A 149 0.85 5.75 15.02
N GLN A 150 1.96 5.36 15.65
CA GLN A 150 2.15 4.00 16.14
C GLN A 150 1.11 3.61 17.19
N GLN A 151 0.82 4.47 18.17
CA GLN A 151 -0.18 4.22 19.21
C GLN A 151 -1.61 4.09 18.65
N GLN A 152 -1.94 4.89 17.62
CA GLN A 152 -3.20 4.75 16.89
C GLN A 152 -3.29 3.38 16.21
N MET A 153 -2.24 2.96 15.50
CA MET A 153 -2.17 1.64 14.89
C MET A 153 -2.26 0.52 15.93
N GLU A 154 -1.58 0.64 17.06
CA GLU A 154 -1.61 -0.34 18.15
C GLU A 154 -3.03 -0.50 18.72
N THR A 155 -3.74 0.61 18.94
CA THR A 155 -5.12 0.58 19.42
C THR A 155 -6.04 -0.17 18.45
N ILE A 156 -5.89 0.10 17.15
CA ILE A 156 -6.64 -0.58 16.09
C ILE A 156 -6.33 -2.08 16.07
N LEU A 157 -5.05 -2.46 16.15
CA LEU A 157 -4.63 -3.86 16.11
C LEU A 157 -5.13 -4.64 17.34
N LYS A 158 -5.08 -4.06 18.55
CA LYS A 158 -5.64 -4.65 19.77
C LYS A 158 -7.15 -4.84 19.66
N ALA A 159 -7.87 -3.83 19.16
CA ALA A 159 -9.32 -3.93 18.96
C ALA A 159 -9.71 -5.01 17.94
N LYS A 160 -8.78 -5.44 17.09
CA LYS A 160 -8.94 -6.51 16.11
C LYS A 160 -8.36 -7.86 16.56
N GLY A 161 -7.76 -7.93 17.76
CA GLY A 161 -7.15 -9.16 18.28
C GLY A 161 -5.91 -9.61 17.51
N LEU A 162 -5.23 -8.70 16.82
CA LEU A 162 -4.02 -8.99 16.04
C LEU A 162 -2.73 -8.89 16.87
N ILE A 163 -2.80 -8.24 18.03
CA ILE A 163 -1.76 -8.13 19.07
C ILE A 163 -2.39 -8.08 20.47
#